data_AF-A0A1Z8VFI4-F1
#
_entry.id   AF-A0A1Z8VFI4-F1
#
_cell.length_a   1.000
_cell.length_b   1.000
_cell.length_c   1.000
_cell.angle_alpha   90.00
_cell.angle_beta   90.00
_cell.angle_gamma   90.00
#
_symmetry.space_group_name_H-M   'P 1'
#
loop_
_entity.id
_entity.type
_entity.pdbx_description
1 polymer ?
#
loop_
_entity_poly.entity_id
_entity_poly.type
_entity_poly.pdbx_seq_one_letter_code
_entity_poly.pdbx_strand_id
1 'polypeptide(L)' 'VGLKRRGFSREELDELRTAYKVLFTGDNTFKDRLRKLILTKPTSEAVLEIIKFIENGSNRAICQPKGN' A
#
# COMPACT_ATOMS: atom_id res chain seq x y z
N VAL A 1 4.46 -14.45 5.05
CA VAL A 1 5.51 -15.50 5.11
C VAL A 1 6.73 -15.11 4.30
N GLY A 2 6.61 -14.84 2.99
CA GLY A 2 7.75 -14.44 2.15
C GLY A 2 8.52 -13.23 2.66
N LEU A 3 7.84 -12.17 3.08
CA LEU A 3 8.48 -10.97 3.66
C LEU A 3 9.28 -11.30 4.93
N LYS A 4 8.76 -12.15 5.81
CA LYS A 4 9.50 -12.62 7.01
C LYS A 4 10.76 -13.40 6.62
N ARG A 5 10.68 -14.26 5.60
CA ARG A 5 11.86 -15.00 5.08
C ARG A 5 12.91 -14.08 4.45
N ARG A 6 12.50 -12.89 3.98
CA ARG A 6 13.39 -11.87 3.41
C ARG A 6 13.96 -10.90 4.45
N GLY A 7 13.69 -11.12 5.74
CA GLY A 7 14.30 -10.34 6.82
C GLY A 7 13.62 -9.00 7.13
N PHE A 8 12.39 -8.77 6.65
CA PHE A 8 11.64 -7.56 7.00
C PHE A 8 11.43 -7.47 8.51
N SER A 9 11.65 -6.27 9.05
CA SER A 9 11.42 -6.00 10.47
C SER A 9 9.94 -6.09 10.83
N ARG A 10 9.64 -6.14 12.12
CA ARG A 10 8.24 -6.16 12.57
C ARG A 10 7.54 -4.86 12.21
N GLU A 11 8.24 -3.75 12.37
CA GLU A 11 7.78 -2.39 12.11
C GLU A 11 7.45 -2.19 10.63
N GLU A 12 8.32 -2.66 9.72
CA GLU A 12 8.07 -2.63 8.28
C GLU A 12 6.85 -3.47 7.90
N LEU A 13 6.69 -4.66 8.50
CA LEU A 13 5.53 -5.50 8.26
C LEU A 13 4.22 -4.86 8.75
N ASP A 14 4.26 -4.19 9.88
CA ASP A 14 3.10 -3.50 10.45
C ASP A 14 2.72 -2.27 9.64
N GLU A 15 3.71 -1.52 9.14
CA GLU A 15 3.48 -0.39 8.23
C GLU A 15 2.91 -0.87 6.88
N LEU A 16 3.47 -1.94 6.30
CA LEU A 16 2.94 -2.57 5.07
C LEU A 16 1.48 -3.02 5.22
N ARG A 17 1.13 -3.66 6.35
CA ARG A 17 -0.25 -4.07 6.63
C ARG A 17 -1.18 -2.86 6.73
N THR A 18 -0.71 -1.80 7.37
CA THR A 18 -1.48 -0.55 7.52
C THR A 18 -1.69 0.10 6.17
N ALA A 19 -0.65 0.22 5.35
CA ALA A 19 -0.72 0.73 3.99
C ALA A 19 -1.72 -0.05 3.13
N TYR A 20 -1.67 -1.39 3.19
CA TYR A 20 -2.62 -2.25 2.47
C TYR A 20 -4.07 -1.97 2.89
N LYS A 21 -4.35 -1.87 4.21
CA LYS A 21 -5.68 -1.53 4.69
C LYS A 21 -6.12 -0.17 4.17
N VAL A 22 -5.28 0.85 4.27
CA VAL A 22 -5.60 2.19 3.76
C VAL A 22 -5.94 2.14 2.27
N LEU A 23 -5.17 1.43 1.44
CA LEU A 23 -5.37 1.38 0.00
C LEU A 23 -6.60 0.61 -0.45
N PHE A 24 -6.99 -0.44 0.27
CA PHE A 24 -7.99 -1.41 -0.21
C PHE A 24 -9.24 -1.54 0.67
N THR A 25 -9.37 -0.73 1.72
CA THR A 25 -10.57 -0.68 2.57
C THR A 25 -11.18 0.72 2.63
N GLY A 26 -12.52 0.79 2.63
CA GLY A 26 -13.30 2.02 2.78
C GLY A 26 -14.00 2.50 1.52
N ASP A 27 -14.97 3.40 1.71
CA ASP A 27 -15.99 3.76 0.70
C ASP A 27 -15.54 4.83 -0.30
N ASN A 28 -14.34 5.38 -0.13
CA ASN A 28 -13.77 6.41 -1.01
C ASN A 28 -13.14 5.81 -2.28
N THR A 29 -12.77 6.65 -3.25
CA THR A 29 -12.04 6.16 -4.43
C THR A 29 -10.64 5.66 -4.05
N PHE A 30 -10.10 4.73 -4.85
CA PHE A 30 -8.72 4.27 -4.68
C PHE A 30 -7.70 5.42 -4.70
N LYS A 31 -7.94 6.45 -5.53
CA LYS A 31 -7.07 7.63 -5.62
C LYS A 31 -7.06 8.45 -4.33
N ASP A 32 -8.20 8.60 -3.68
CA ASP A 32 -8.28 9.32 -2.40
C ASP A 32 -7.57 8.56 -1.28
N ARG A 33 -7.69 7.23 -1.29
CA ARG A 33 -6.99 6.35 -0.36
C ARG A 33 -5.48 6.37 -0.58
N LEU A 34 -5.01 6.39 -1.83
CA LEU A 34 -3.60 6.57 -2.16
C LEU A 34 -3.06 7.90 -1.64
N ARG A 35 -3.76 9.01 -1.88
CA ARG A 35 -3.38 10.32 -1.34
C ARG A 35 -3.32 10.30 0.19
N LYS A 36 -4.31 9.67 0.84
CA LYS A 36 -4.32 9.51 2.30
C LYS A 36 -3.08 8.77 2.80
N LEU A 37 -2.68 7.68 2.12
CA LEU A 37 -1.46 6.95 2.45
C LEU A 37 -0.21 7.81 2.29
N ILE A 38 -0.10 8.60 1.22
CA ILE A 38 1.04 9.50 1.02
C ILE A 38 1.14 10.52 2.17
N LEU A 39 0.00 11.05 2.62
CA LEU A 39 -0.07 12.01 3.73
C LEU A 39 0.36 11.42 5.09
N THR A 40 0.33 10.10 5.28
CA THR A 40 0.85 9.49 6.51
C THR A 40 2.37 9.48 6.59
N LYS A 41 3.07 9.95 5.52
CA LYS A 41 4.54 10.02 5.42
C LYS A 41 5.21 8.70 5.84
N PRO A 42 4.92 7.60 5.11
CA PRO A 42 5.44 6.31 5.48
C PRO A 42 6.98 6.29 5.45
N THR A 43 7.56 5.52 6.36
CA THR A 43 9.01 5.41 6.54
C THR A 43 9.59 4.12 5.98
N SER A 44 8.77 3.07 5.84
CA SER A 44 9.17 1.82 5.20
C SER A 44 9.41 2.04 3.71
N GLU A 45 10.63 1.71 3.26
CA GLU A 45 11.00 1.77 1.84
C GLU A 45 10.06 0.91 0.98
N ALA A 46 9.60 -0.23 1.49
CA ALA A 46 8.66 -1.08 0.76
C ALA A 46 7.29 -0.43 0.54
N VAL A 47 6.81 0.40 1.49
CA VAL A 47 5.57 1.16 1.29
C VAL A 47 5.79 2.27 0.27
N LEU A 48 6.93 2.95 0.34
CA LEU A 48 7.32 3.97 -0.65
C LEU A 48 7.45 3.38 -2.05
N GLU A 49 7.99 2.17 -2.19
CA GLU A 49 8.08 1.43 -3.45
C GLU A 49 6.68 1.11 -4.00
N ILE A 50 5.74 0.68 -3.16
CA ILE A 50 4.34 0.45 -3.55
C ILE A 50 3.69 1.74 -4.07
N ILE A 51 3.88 2.87 -3.37
CA ILE A 51 3.36 4.17 -3.81
C ILE A 51 3.92 4.54 -5.18
N LYS A 52 5.25 4.48 -5.34
CA LYS A 52 5.94 4.77 -6.61
C LYS A 52 5.45 3.85 -7.73
N PHE A 53 5.27 2.56 -7.45
CA PHE A 53 4.75 1.59 -8.44
C PHE A 53 3.35 1.98 -8.93
N ILE A 54 2.47 2.40 -8.02
CA ILE A 54 1.11 2.81 -8.36
C ILE A 54 1.12 4.13 -9.14
N GLU A 55 1.93 5.11 -8.74
CA GLU A 55 2.02 6.42 -9.42
C GLU A 55 2.66 6.33 -10.80
N ASN A 56 3.66 5.46 -10.97
CA ASN A 56 4.32 5.21 -12.25
C ASN A 56 3.57 4.20 -13.13
N GLY A 57 2.47 3.63 -12.62
CA GLY A 57 1.67 2.67 -13.35
C GLY A 57 1.05 3.28 -14.61
N SER A 58 1.16 2.56 -15.73
CA SER A 58 0.45 2.87 -16.99
C SER A 58 -1.07 2.95 -16.79
N ASN A 59 -1.83 3.27 -17.85
CA ASN A 59 -3.31 3.31 -17.88
C ASN A 59 -4.05 2.00 -17.48
N ARG A 60 -3.36 0.99 -16.95
CA ARG A 60 -3.92 -0.27 -16.46
C ARG A 60 -4.41 -0.11 -15.03
N ALA A 61 -5.65 -0.56 -14.79
CA ALA A 61 -6.23 -0.56 -13.46
C ALA A 61 -5.48 -1.54 -12.52
N ILE A 62 -5.31 -1.14 -11.26
CA ILE A 62 -4.83 -2.02 -10.19
C ILE A 62 -5.93 -3.00 -9.81
N CYS A 63 -5.59 -4.29 -9.66
CA CYS A 63 -6.50 -5.32 -9.18
C CYS A 63 -7.13 -4.91 -7.85
N GLN A 64 -8.46 -4.85 -7.82
CA GLN A 64 -9.22 -4.53 -6.62
C GLN A 64 -9.70 -5.83 -5.94
N PRO A 65 -9.77 -5.87 -4.60
CA PRO A 65 -10.48 -6.96 -3.93
C PRO A 65 -11.94 -6.98 -4.40
N LYS A 66 -12.54 -8.18 -4.48
CA LYS A 66 -14.00 -8.27 -4.61
C LYS A 66 -14.60 -7.59 -3.38
N GLY A 67 -15.50 -6.64 -3.60
CA GLY A 67 -16.26 -6.02 -2.51
C GLY A 67 -16.89 -7.13 -1.66
N ASN A 68 -16.87 -6.94 -0.33
CA ASN A 68 -17.63 -7.80 0.57
C ASN A 68 -19.13 -7.65 0.30
#